data_AF-A0A383R4Q0-F1
#
_entry.id   AF-A0A383R4Q0-F1
#
_cell.length_a   1.000
_cell.length_b   1.000
_cell.length_c   1.000
_cell.angle_alpha   90.00
_cell.angle_beta   90.00
_cell.angle_gamma   90.00
#
_symmetry.space_group_name_H-M   'P 1'
#
loop_
_entity.id
_entity.type
_entity.pdbx_description
1 polymer ?
#
loop_
_entity_poly.entity_id
_entity_poly.type
_entity_poly.pdbx_seq_one_letter_code
_entity_poly.pdbx_strand_id
1 'polypeptide(L)'
;MIILDNLGQFRRGRIWINDLPEMRYKVVDNLTSSVKVKPKNYTRPTSLALELLLSRRDMSNYALLGVKFIPGNDDRVNITVNVGEDEDELLNDNIAMKSDNVFVGIPLEYAEAVLNSAKNVIEETSQFPSGDLEFYIGAHGESGSSKFSFSKVTEVIVKLLISAPESKNTNELETFVSSNL
;
A
#
# COMPACT_ATOMS: atom_id res chain seq x y z
N MET A 1 -11.10 9.94 3.53
CA MET A 1 -11.34 8.51 3.21
C MET A 1 -12.39 8.39 2.11
N ILE A 2 -12.16 7.52 1.12
CA ILE A 2 -13.11 7.16 0.05
C ILE A 2 -13.36 5.65 0.16
N ILE A 3 -14.63 5.24 0.13
CA ILE A 3 -15.05 3.83 0.13
C ILE A 3 -15.08 3.34 -1.32
N LEU A 4 -14.55 2.14 -1.57
CA LEU A 4 -14.52 1.47 -2.87
C LEU A 4 -15.45 0.25 -2.81
N ASP A 5 -16.68 0.43 -3.28
CA ASP A 5 -17.74 -0.59 -3.22
C ASP A 5 -17.87 -1.39 -4.53
N ASN A 6 -17.34 -0.88 -5.65
CA ASN A 6 -17.43 -1.52 -6.96
C ASN A 6 -16.14 -2.25 -7.39
N LEU A 7 -15.51 -3.01 -6.48
CA LEU A 7 -14.26 -3.76 -6.76
C LEU A 7 -14.49 -5.20 -7.28
N GLY A 8 -15.74 -5.58 -7.54
CA GLY A 8 -16.13 -6.93 -7.93
C GLY A 8 -16.68 -7.76 -6.76
N GLN A 9 -17.16 -8.96 -7.06
CA GLN A 9 -17.88 -9.77 -6.08
C GLN A 9 -17.00 -10.09 -4.87
N PHE A 10 -17.48 -9.73 -3.68
CA PHE A 10 -16.83 -9.99 -2.38
C PHE A 10 -15.58 -9.16 -2.05
N ARG A 11 -15.12 -8.29 -2.95
CA ARG A 11 -14.01 -7.37 -2.70
C ARG A 11 -14.52 -6.09 -2.06
N ARG A 12 -13.74 -5.52 -1.14
CA ARG A 12 -14.00 -4.21 -0.51
C ARG A 12 -12.70 -3.45 -0.39
N GLY A 13 -12.78 -2.13 -0.47
CA GLY A 13 -11.60 -1.30 -0.25
C GLY A 13 -11.93 0.04 0.40
N ARG A 14 -10.92 0.60 1.05
CA ARG A 14 -10.91 2.00 1.48
C ARG A 14 -9.61 2.63 0.99
N ILE A 15 -9.69 3.88 0.55
CA ILE A 15 -8.53 4.62 0.10
C ILE A 15 -8.48 6.00 0.76
N TRP A 16 -7.27 6.41 1.12
CA TRP A 16 -6.96 7.72 1.67
C TRP A 16 -5.91 8.37 0.78
N ILE A 17 -6.10 9.63 0.43
CA ILE A 17 -5.19 10.40 -0.44
C ILE A 17 -4.88 11.71 0.28
N ASN A 18 -3.62 11.94 0.62
CA ASN A 18 -3.10 13.11 1.35
C ASN A 18 -3.69 13.37 2.76
N ASP A 19 -4.69 12.61 3.17
CA ASP A 19 -5.35 12.63 4.47
C ASP A 19 -5.42 11.18 4.99
N LEU A 20 -4.30 10.71 5.55
CA LEU A 20 -4.10 9.30 5.92
C LEU A 20 -4.72 8.97 7.29
N PRO A 21 -5.06 7.69 7.56
CA PRO A 21 -5.50 7.29 8.88
C PRO A 21 -4.38 7.53 9.90
N GLU A 22 -4.74 8.04 11.08
CA GLU A 22 -3.81 8.14 12.20
C GLU A 22 -3.51 6.73 12.72
N MET A 23 -2.29 6.27 12.45
CA MET A 23 -1.82 4.96 12.89
C MET A 23 -0.37 5.09 13.35
N ARG A 24 -0.07 4.49 14.48
CA ARG A 24 1.29 4.41 15.02
C ARG A 24 1.52 3.00 15.50
N TYR A 25 2.69 2.48 15.21
CA TYR A 25 3.18 1.21 15.73
C TYR A 25 4.67 1.37 16.00
N LYS A 26 5.22 0.48 16.81
CA LYS A 26 6.65 0.50 17.09
C LYS A 26 7.42 -0.03 15.88
N VAL A 27 8.26 0.81 15.28
CA VAL A 27 9.18 0.39 14.22
C VAL A 27 10.38 -0.32 14.85
N VAL A 28 10.59 -1.59 14.49
CA VAL A 28 11.68 -2.43 15.00
C VAL A 28 12.83 -2.58 14.01
N ASP A 29 12.58 -2.38 12.71
CA ASP A 29 13.59 -2.41 11.66
C ASP A 29 13.14 -1.58 10.43
N ASN A 30 14.03 -1.37 9.46
CA ASN A 30 13.73 -0.73 8.19
C ASN A 30 14.36 -1.51 7.04
N LEU A 31 13.53 -2.01 6.12
CA LEU A 31 14.02 -2.58 4.87
C LEU A 31 14.20 -1.47 3.85
N THR A 32 15.35 -1.48 3.16
CA THR A 32 15.65 -0.45 2.16
C THR A 32 16.12 -1.06 0.84
N SER A 33 15.78 -0.40 -0.26
CA SER A 33 16.30 -0.69 -1.59
C SER A 33 16.33 0.57 -2.43
N SER A 34 17.01 0.53 -3.58
CA SER A 34 16.98 1.64 -4.51
C SER A 34 16.99 1.15 -5.96
N VAL A 35 16.11 1.71 -6.77
CA VAL A 35 15.91 1.34 -8.19
C VAL A 35 16.31 2.52 -9.06
N LYS A 36 17.11 2.27 -10.10
CA LYS A 36 17.46 3.31 -11.07
C LYS A 36 16.27 3.56 -12.01
N VAL A 37 15.90 4.82 -12.20
CA VAL A 37 14.77 5.23 -13.05
C VAL A 37 15.21 6.27 -14.07
N LYS A 38 14.47 6.35 -15.18
CA LYS A 38 14.57 7.51 -16.09
C LYS A 38 13.56 8.54 -15.59
N PRO A 39 14.01 9.64 -14.96
CA PRO A 39 13.11 10.53 -14.25
C PRO A 39 12.05 11.09 -15.20
N LYS A 40 10.78 10.94 -14.82
CA LYS A 40 9.65 11.68 -15.40
C LYS A 40 9.58 13.06 -14.74
N ASN A 41 8.97 14.03 -15.43
CA ASN A 41 8.69 15.34 -14.86
C ASN A 41 8.01 15.22 -13.49
N TYR A 42 8.55 16.01 -12.56
CA TYR A 42 8.16 16.18 -11.16
C TYR A 42 6.68 15.88 -10.90
N THR A 43 6.41 14.82 -10.15
CA THR A 43 5.14 14.66 -9.45
C THR A 43 5.16 15.55 -8.20
N ARG A 44 4.01 15.79 -7.59
CA ARG A 44 3.97 16.48 -6.28
C ARG A 44 4.22 15.46 -5.17
N PRO A 45 4.63 15.89 -3.96
CA PRO A 45 4.56 15.03 -2.80
C PRO A 45 3.14 14.48 -2.65
N THR A 46 3.03 13.17 -2.53
CA THR A 46 1.74 12.47 -2.45
C THR A 46 1.83 11.42 -1.37
N SER A 47 0.81 11.33 -0.54
CA SER A 47 0.66 10.23 0.40
C SER A 47 -0.64 9.49 0.14
N LEU A 48 -0.60 8.17 0.26
CA LEU A 48 -1.73 7.31 -0.07
C LEU A 48 -1.79 6.13 0.89
N ALA A 49 -2.98 5.77 1.37
CA ALA A 49 -3.20 4.49 2.03
C ALA A 49 -4.31 3.74 1.33
N LEU A 50 -4.15 2.43 1.23
CA LEU A 50 -5.09 1.52 0.61
C LEU A 50 -5.30 0.34 1.55
N GLU A 51 -6.55 0.12 1.90
CA GLU A 51 -7.02 -1.05 2.65
C GLU A 51 -7.85 -1.90 1.69
N LEU A 52 -7.51 -3.18 1.56
CA LEU A 52 -8.22 -4.11 0.69
C LEU A 52 -8.58 -5.40 1.42
N LEU A 53 -9.76 -5.92 1.09
CA LEU A 53 -10.16 -7.29 1.34
C LEU A 53 -10.39 -7.96 -0.04
N LEU A 54 -9.48 -8.85 -0.46
CA LEU A 54 -9.48 -9.40 -1.82
C LEU A 54 -10.46 -10.58 -2.04
N SER A 55 -10.83 -11.30 -0.98
CA SER A 55 -11.77 -12.42 -1.02
C SER A 55 -12.45 -12.60 0.34
N ARG A 56 -13.68 -13.14 0.34
CA ARG A 56 -14.43 -13.54 1.55
C ARG A 56 -14.49 -15.05 1.79
N ARG A 57 -13.93 -15.89 0.91
CA ARG A 57 -14.05 -17.35 1.04
C ARG A 57 -12.74 -17.95 1.55
N ASP A 58 -12.81 -18.49 2.76
CA ASP A 58 -11.92 -19.43 3.47
C ASP A 58 -10.42 -19.09 3.61
N MET A 59 -9.93 -18.07 2.91
CA MET A 59 -8.62 -17.46 3.10
C MET A 59 -8.80 -15.95 2.93
N SER A 60 -9.07 -15.27 4.04
CA SER A 60 -9.03 -13.81 4.07
C SER A 60 -7.69 -13.34 3.49
N ASN A 61 -7.77 -12.33 2.63
CA ASN A 61 -6.62 -11.69 2.00
C ASN A 61 -6.78 -10.19 2.23
N TYR A 62 -6.64 -9.82 3.50
CA TYR A 62 -6.70 -8.48 4.03
C TYR A 62 -5.30 -7.87 4.05
N ALA A 63 -5.19 -6.60 3.67
CA ALA A 63 -4.02 -5.79 3.98
C ALA A 63 -4.42 -4.31 3.98
N LEU A 64 -3.88 -3.57 4.94
CA LEU A 64 -3.85 -2.11 4.93
C LEU A 64 -2.40 -1.69 4.80
N LEU A 65 -2.11 -0.80 3.86
CA LEU A 65 -0.77 -0.27 3.64
C LEU A 65 -0.87 1.20 3.26
N GLY A 66 0.04 2.02 3.79
CA GLY A 66 0.15 3.42 3.42
C GLY A 66 1.58 3.83 3.14
N VAL A 67 1.69 4.75 2.20
CA VAL A 67 2.93 5.20 1.59
C VAL A 67 2.97 6.72 1.53
N LYS A 68 4.17 7.27 1.58
CA LYS A 68 4.48 8.65 1.24
C LYS A 68 5.54 8.66 0.15
N PHE A 69 5.31 9.45 -0.86
CA PHE A 69 6.26 9.70 -1.93
C PHE A 69 6.70 11.17 -1.90
N ILE A 70 8.01 11.38 -1.87
CA ILE A 70 8.63 12.70 -1.95
C ILE A 70 9.48 12.74 -3.24
N PRO A 71 9.07 13.53 -4.25
CA PRO A 71 9.82 13.69 -5.48
C PRO A 71 11.24 14.21 -5.24
N GLY A 72 12.20 13.66 -5.97
CA GLY A 72 13.61 14.04 -5.96
C GLY A 72 14.11 14.50 -7.32
N ASN A 73 15.40 14.83 -7.39
CA ASN A 73 16.07 15.25 -8.63
C ASN A 73 17.11 14.22 -9.14
N ASP A 74 17.22 13.07 -8.47
CA ASP A 74 18.20 12.05 -8.81
C ASP A 74 17.68 11.11 -9.91
N ASP A 75 18.49 10.12 -10.33
CA ASP A 75 18.10 9.08 -11.29
C ASP A 75 17.62 7.79 -10.62
N ARG A 76 17.09 7.90 -9.38
CA ARG A 76 16.73 6.75 -8.55
C ARG A 76 15.44 6.97 -7.76
N VAL A 77 14.81 5.86 -7.41
CA VAL A 77 13.78 5.79 -6.37
C VAL A 77 14.36 5.03 -5.19
N ASN A 78 14.44 5.67 -4.04
CA ASN A 78 14.79 5.01 -2.79
C ASN A 78 13.51 4.50 -2.15
N ILE A 79 13.48 3.23 -1.78
CA ILE A 79 12.32 2.56 -1.21
C ILE A 79 12.68 2.19 0.23
N THR A 80 11.88 2.63 1.17
CA THR A 80 11.96 2.26 2.59
C THR A 80 10.65 1.63 3.01
N VAL A 81 10.72 0.52 3.74
CA VAL A 81 9.56 -0.12 4.37
C VAL A 81 9.85 -0.27 5.85
N ASN A 82 9.04 0.39 6.68
CA ASN A 82 9.14 0.27 8.13
C ASN A 82 8.63 -1.11 8.53
N VAL A 83 9.37 -1.80 9.41
CA VAL A 83 9.00 -3.11 9.95
C VAL A 83 8.44 -2.92 11.35
N GLY A 84 7.23 -3.45 11.59
CA GLY A 84 6.58 -3.49 12.89
C GLY A 84 6.73 -4.85 13.58
N GLU A 85 6.22 -4.95 14.80
CA GLU A 85 6.05 -6.23 15.50
C GLU A 85 4.91 -7.04 14.88
N ASP A 86 4.93 -8.37 15.05
CA ASP A 86 3.88 -9.27 14.54
C ASP A 86 2.55 -9.08 15.29
N GLU A 87 2.60 -8.65 16.55
CA GLU A 87 1.44 -8.32 17.36
C GLU A 87 1.73 -6.99 18.09
N ASP A 88 0.90 -5.97 17.87
CA ASP A 88 0.96 -4.66 18.53
C ASP A 88 -0.48 -4.25 18.93
N GLU A 89 -0.83 -2.97 18.86
CA GLU A 89 -2.19 -2.49 19.12
C GLU A 89 -3.23 -3.06 18.11
N LEU A 90 -4.42 -3.40 18.61
CA LEU A 90 -5.54 -3.83 17.77
C LEU A 90 -6.15 -2.63 17.03
N LEU A 91 -6.26 -2.74 15.70
CA LEU A 91 -6.97 -1.79 14.87
C LEU A 91 -8.46 -2.14 14.81
N ASN A 92 -9.28 -1.44 15.60
CA ASN A 92 -10.73 -1.69 15.66
C ASN A 92 -11.48 -1.26 14.40
N ASP A 93 -11.07 -0.15 13.75
CA ASP A 93 -11.69 0.32 12.52
C ASP A 93 -10.98 -0.28 11.29
N ASN A 94 -11.48 -1.43 10.83
CA ASN A 94 -10.95 -2.15 9.68
C ASN A 94 -12.06 -2.77 8.81
N ILE A 95 -11.73 -3.22 7.59
CA ILE A 95 -12.65 -3.99 6.72
C ILE A 95 -12.37 -5.50 6.67
N ALA A 96 -11.49 -6.00 7.55
CA ALA A 96 -11.17 -7.42 7.61
C ALA A 96 -12.41 -8.25 7.98
N MET A 97 -12.26 -9.58 7.99
CA MET A 97 -13.34 -10.44 8.45
C MET A 97 -13.58 -10.21 9.94
N LYS A 98 -14.87 -10.20 10.37
CA LYS A 98 -15.24 -9.94 11.78
C LYS A 98 -14.62 -10.90 12.79
N SER A 99 -14.21 -12.09 12.35
CA SER A 99 -13.59 -13.11 13.18
C SER A 99 -12.06 -12.97 13.28
N ASP A 100 -11.47 -12.04 12.54
CA ASP A 100 -10.03 -11.83 12.46
C ASP A 100 -9.63 -10.65 13.34
N ASN A 101 -8.55 -10.82 14.11
CA ASN A 101 -7.94 -9.71 14.83
C ASN A 101 -7.04 -8.95 13.86
N VAL A 102 -7.09 -7.63 13.86
CA VAL A 102 -6.21 -6.80 13.02
C VAL A 102 -5.25 -6.05 13.90
N PHE A 103 -3.96 -6.24 13.69
CA PHE A 103 -2.89 -5.55 14.39
C PHE A 103 -2.30 -4.43 13.53
N VAL A 104 -1.95 -3.31 14.16
CA VAL A 104 -1.17 -2.26 13.50
C VAL A 104 0.28 -2.72 13.31
N GLY A 105 0.90 -2.30 12.22
CA GLY A 105 2.27 -2.65 11.86
C GLY A 105 2.38 -3.47 10.57
N ILE A 106 3.60 -3.51 10.05
CA ILE A 106 3.99 -4.32 8.89
C ILE A 106 4.99 -5.38 9.39
N PRO A 107 4.55 -6.61 9.68
CA PRO A 107 5.41 -7.75 9.98
C PRO A 107 6.55 -7.90 8.96
N LEU A 108 7.70 -8.39 9.41
CA LEU A 108 8.89 -8.54 8.57
C LEU A 108 8.59 -9.27 7.26
N GLU A 109 7.82 -10.35 7.34
CA GLU A 109 7.50 -11.18 6.19
C GLU A 109 6.65 -10.44 5.14
N TYR A 110 5.83 -9.47 5.57
CA TYR A 110 5.03 -8.62 4.69
C TYR A 110 5.85 -7.43 4.21
N ALA A 111 6.74 -6.89 5.03
CA ALA A 111 7.65 -5.82 4.62
C ALA A 111 8.56 -6.27 3.47
N GLU A 112 9.05 -7.52 3.50
CA GLU A 112 9.79 -8.12 2.38
C GLU A 112 8.95 -8.20 1.11
N ALA A 113 7.68 -8.59 1.23
CA ALA A 113 6.75 -8.66 0.10
C ALA A 113 6.46 -7.27 -0.49
N VAL A 114 6.27 -6.26 0.36
CA VAL A 114 6.11 -4.85 -0.04
C VAL A 114 7.35 -4.36 -0.78
N LEU A 115 8.55 -4.56 -0.21
CA LEU A 115 9.79 -4.08 -0.83
C LEU A 115 10.00 -4.71 -2.21
N ASN A 116 9.81 -6.03 -2.33
CA ASN A 116 9.99 -6.75 -3.59
C ASN A 116 8.94 -6.33 -4.64
N SER A 117 7.66 -6.25 -4.27
CA SER A 117 6.60 -5.80 -5.18
C SER A 117 6.79 -4.37 -5.64
N ALA A 118 7.18 -3.46 -4.75
CA ALA A 118 7.46 -2.07 -5.11
C ALA A 118 8.60 -1.98 -6.13
N LYS A 119 9.71 -2.69 -5.87
CA LYS A 119 10.85 -2.75 -6.81
C LYS A 119 10.42 -3.25 -8.19
N ASN A 120 9.73 -4.38 -8.25
CA ASN A 120 9.30 -4.98 -9.51
C ASN A 120 8.43 -4.02 -10.32
N VAL A 121 7.43 -3.39 -9.69
CA VAL A 121 6.54 -2.44 -10.37
C VAL A 121 7.29 -1.20 -10.86
N ILE A 122 8.24 -0.69 -10.08
CA ILE A 122 9.06 0.47 -10.47
C ILE A 122 9.97 0.10 -11.65
N GLU A 123 10.62 -1.06 -11.62
CA GLU A 123 11.49 -1.56 -12.70
C GLU A 123 10.72 -1.81 -14.00
N GLU A 124 9.49 -2.33 -13.90
CA GLU A 124 8.60 -2.54 -15.04
C GLU A 124 8.00 -1.22 -15.57
N THR A 125 8.00 -0.16 -14.75
CA THR A 125 7.48 1.15 -15.15
C THR A 125 8.56 2.02 -15.78
N SER A 126 8.50 2.15 -17.10
CA SER A 126 9.50 2.90 -17.90
C SER A 126 9.74 4.37 -17.50
N GLN A 127 8.81 5.02 -16.78
CA GLN A 127 8.86 6.44 -16.41
C GLN A 127 8.36 6.72 -14.98
N PHE A 128 8.88 5.98 -13.99
CA PHE A 128 8.60 6.30 -12.59
C PHE A 128 9.36 7.58 -12.15
N PRO A 129 8.72 8.55 -11.43
CA PRO A 129 9.40 9.74 -10.94
C PRO A 129 10.47 9.39 -9.90
N SER A 130 11.64 10.04 -9.95
CA SER A 130 12.66 9.83 -8.91
C SER A 130 12.26 10.47 -7.58
N GLY A 131 12.81 9.96 -6.49
CA GLY A 131 12.49 10.41 -5.14
C GLY A 131 12.53 9.32 -4.09
N ASP A 132 11.94 9.61 -2.94
CA ASP A 132 11.87 8.69 -1.80
C ASP A 132 10.44 8.16 -1.65
N LEU A 133 10.30 6.83 -1.59
CA LEU A 133 9.06 6.09 -1.41
C LEU A 133 9.12 5.35 -0.07
N GLU A 134 8.36 5.82 0.91
CA GLU A 134 8.36 5.28 2.26
C GLU A 134 7.01 4.63 2.58
N PHE A 135 7.01 3.34 2.90
CA PHE A 135 5.86 2.62 3.43
C PHE A 135 5.94 2.60 4.96
N TYR A 136 5.05 3.35 5.60
CA TYR A 136 5.13 3.63 7.04
C TYR A 136 3.80 3.42 7.79
N ILE A 137 2.72 3.14 7.07
CA ILE A 137 1.43 2.73 7.65
C ILE A 137 1.19 1.29 7.23
N GLY A 138 0.77 0.45 8.15
CA GLY A 138 0.33 -0.88 7.82
C GLY A 138 -0.54 -1.49 8.90
N ALA A 139 -1.46 -2.35 8.50
CA ALA A 139 -2.16 -3.23 9.41
C ALA A 139 -2.42 -4.57 8.73
N HIS A 140 -2.43 -5.63 9.53
CA HIS A 140 -2.54 -6.99 9.07
C HIS A 140 -3.50 -7.78 9.95
N GLY A 141 -4.22 -8.73 9.35
CA GLY A 141 -5.04 -9.69 10.06
C GLY A 141 -4.17 -10.82 10.58
N GLU A 142 -4.40 -11.25 11.82
CA GLU A 142 -3.71 -12.35 12.49
C GLU A 142 -3.74 -13.63 11.64
N SER A 143 -4.88 -13.93 11.02
CA SER A 143 -5.05 -15.09 10.13
C SER A 143 -5.33 -14.70 8.68
N GLY A 144 -5.87 -13.49 8.46
CA GLY A 144 -6.37 -13.07 7.16
C GLY A 144 -5.41 -12.26 6.31
N SER A 145 -4.17 -12.05 6.73
CA SER A 145 -3.14 -11.43 5.90
C SER A 145 -2.18 -12.46 5.33
N SER A 146 -1.53 -12.06 4.24
CA SER A 146 -0.54 -12.87 3.56
C SER A 146 0.42 -12.00 2.76
N LYS A 147 1.60 -12.54 2.42
CA LYS A 147 2.53 -11.91 1.46
C LYS A 147 1.82 -11.52 0.16
N PHE A 148 0.90 -12.37 -0.33
CA PHE A 148 0.13 -12.09 -1.54
C PHE A 148 -0.75 -10.84 -1.40
N SER A 149 -1.48 -10.69 -0.29
CA SER A 149 -2.33 -9.53 -0.05
C SER A 149 -1.51 -8.22 0.01
N PHE A 150 -0.38 -8.23 0.72
CA PHE A 150 0.52 -7.08 0.80
C PHE A 150 1.19 -6.76 -0.54
N SER A 151 1.62 -7.76 -1.29
CA SER A 151 2.14 -7.59 -2.66
C SER A 151 1.10 -6.92 -3.56
N LYS A 152 -0.16 -7.38 -3.54
CA LYS A 152 -1.23 -6.83 -4.35
C LYS A 152 -1.58 -5.39 -3.98
N VAL A 153 -1.72 -5.09 -2.69
CA VAL A 153 -1.94 -3.71 -2.23
C VAL A 153 -0.78 -2.81 -2.68
N THR A 154 0.46 -3.28 -2.53
CA THR A 154 1.67 -2.54 -2.96
C THR A 154 1.64 -2.23 -4.45
N GLU A 155 1.35 -3.23 -5.29
CA GLU A 155 1.27 -3.06 -6.74
C GLU A 155 0.26 -1.98 -7.14
N VAL A 156 -0.93 -2.00 -6.52
CA VAL A 156 -1.98 -1.00 -6.77
C VAL A 156 -1.54 0.39 -6.32
N ILE A 157 -0.99 0.51 -5.10
CA ILE A 157 -0.50 1.79 -4.54
C ILE A 157 0.56 2.42 -5.46
N VAL A 158 1.59 1.65 -5.84
CA VAL A 158 2.71 2.16 -6.63
C VAL A 158 2.24 2.62 -8.00
N LYS A 159 1.34 1.86 -8.65
CA LYS A 159 0.75 2.27 -9.93
C LYS A 159 -0.15 3.51 -9.78
N LEU A 160 -0.91 3.60 -8.67
CA LEU A 160 -1.76 4.76 -8.38
C LEU A 160 -0.93 6.06 -8.30
N LEU A 161 0.21 6.04 -7.61
CA LEU A 161 1.09 7.22 -7.47
C LEU A 161 1.48 7.83 -8.83
N ILE A 162 1.74 7.00 -9.84
CA ILE A 162 2.15 7.43 -11.19
C ILE A 162 0.98 8.05 -11.97
N SER A 163 -0.24 7.70 -11.58
CA SER A 163 -1.46 8.09 -12.28
C SER A 163 -2.01 9.45 -11.83
N ALA A 164 -1.44 10.11 -10.81
CA ALA A 164 -2.02 11.25 -10.09
C ALA A 164 -3.36 10.88 -9.44
N PRO A 165 -3.36 10.20 -8.28
CA PRO A 165 -4.59 9.73 -7.63
C PRO A 165 -5.48 10.89 -7.17
N GLU A 166 -4.93 12.05 -6.82
CA GLU A 166 -5.64 13.25 -6.35
C GLU A 166 -6.54 13.90 -7.41
N SER A 167 -6.32 13.61 -8.69
CA SER A 167 -7.13 14.15 -9.79
C SER A 167 -8.29 13.23 -10.17
N LYS A 168 -8.43 12.07 -9.53
CA LYS A 168 -9.44 11.07 -9.86
C LYS A 168 -10.68 11.22 -9.00
N ASN A 169 -11.84 11.01 -9.61
CA ASN A 169 -13.09 10.81 -8.87
C ASN A 169 -13.20 9.34 -8.38
N THR A 170 -14.19 9.07 -7.54
CA THR A 170 -14.42 7.74 -6.94
C THR A 170 -14.53 6.64 -7.99
N ASN A 171 -15.29 6.83 -9.08
CA ASN A 171 -15.49 5.80 -10.10
C ASN A 171 -14.19 5.48 -10.85
N GLU A 172 -13.36 6.50 -11.10
CA GLU A 172 -12.04 6.32 -11.72
C GLU A 172 -11.09 5.56 -10.79
N LEU A 173 -11.12 5.86 -9.47
CA LEU A 173 -10.35 5.12 -8.47
C LEU A 173 -10.81 3.66 -8.37
N GLU A 174 -12.12 3.41 -8.30
CA GLU A 174 -12.68 2.06 -8.27
C GLU A 174 -12.30 1.26 -9.51
N THR A 175 -12.43 1.86 -10.70
CA THR A 175 -12.03 1.23 -11.97
C THR A 175 -10.53 0.93 -11.99
N PHE A 176 -9.72 1.87 -11.52
CA PHE A 176 -8.27 1.69 -11.45
C PHE A 176 -7.89 0.54 -10.52
N VAL A 177 -8.42 0.54 -9.29
CA VAL A 177 -8.15 -0.51 -8.31
C VAL A 177 -8.63 -1.84 -8.86
N SER A 178 -9.89 -1.94 -9.28
CA SER A 178 -10.50 -3.17 -9.81
C SER A 178 -9.73 -3.78 -10.98
N SER A 179 -9.22 -2.96 -11.92
CA SER A 179 -8.42 -3.44 -13.06
C SER A 179 -7.02 -3.92 -12.69
N ASN A 180 -6.56 -3.69 -11.46
CA ASN A 180 -5.26 -4.12 -10.95
C ASN A 180 -5.35 -5.19 -9.84
N LEU A 181 -6.55 -5.72 -9.56
CA LEU A 181 -6.80 -6.79 -8.58
C LEU A 181 -6.97 -8.18 -9.22
#